data_AF-A0A2I0FHR1-F1
#
_entry.id   AF-A0A2I0FHR1-F1
#
_cell.length_a   1.000
_cell.length_b   1.000
_cell.length_c   1.000
_cell.angle_alpha   90.00
_cell.angle_beta   90.00
_cell.angle_gamma   90.00
#
_symmetry.space_group_name_H-M   'P 1'
#
loop_
_entity.id
_entity.type
_entity.pdbx_description
1 polymer ?
#
loop_
_entity_poly.entity_id
_entity_poly.type
_entity_poly.pdbx_seq_one_letter_code
_entity_poly.pdbx_strand_id
1 'polypeptide(L)' 'MIIEIEGHLIQVLLTGKKCTKQQLKQMYLQADKLTYEYFDFPDVFCRLHNFEQIPYLEDIEVDYVIDTDTGRIYTPSY' A
#
# COMPACT_ATOMS: atom_id res chain seq x y z
N MET A 1 9.67 0.44 -6.64
CA MET A 1 8.42 -0.30 -6.91
C MET A 1 7.32 0.62 -6.44
N ILE A 2 6.30 0.82 -7.24
CA ILE A 2 5.19 1.71 -6.94
C ILE A 2 4.01 0.85 -6.49
N ILE A 3 3.39 1.24 -5.38
CA ILE A 3 2.24 0.56 -4.81
C ILE A 3 1.13 1.58 -4.64
N GLU A 4 -0.08 1.24 -5.05
CA GLU A 4 -1.28 1.98 -4.64
C GLU A 4 -1.85 1.36 -3.37
N ILE A 5 -2.13 2.18 -2.37
CA ILE A 5 -3.01 1.83 -1.25
C ILE A 5 -4.37 2.44 -1.56
N GLU A 6 -5.36 1.57 -1.74
CA GLU A 6 -6.75 1.94 -2.00
C GLU A 6 -7.66 1.46 -0.85
N GLY A 7 -8.69 2.23 -0.56
CA GLY A 7 -9.75 1.87 0.37
C GLY A 7 -10.74 3.00 0.56
N HIS A 8 -11.71 2.82 1.44
CA HIS A 8 -12.70 3.85 1.72
C HIS A 8 -12.03 5.13 2.26
N LEU A 9 -12.06 6.20 1.46
CA LEU A 9 -11.41 7.50 1.71
C LEU A 9 -9.87 7.47 1.72
N ILE A 10 -9.25 6.40 1.22
CA ILE A 10 -7.79 6.26 1.14
C ILE A 10 -7.43 6.00 -0.32
N GLN A 11 -6.61 6.87 -0.87
CA GLN A 11 -5.98 6.66 -2.16
C GLN A 11 -4.60 7.31 -2.16
N VAL A 12 -3.56 6.48 -2.04
CA VAL A 12 -2.18 6.95 -1.83
C VAL A 12 -1.22 6.11 -2.64
N LEU A 13 -0.24 6.75 -3.27
CA LEU A 13 0.86 6.07 -3.93
C LEU A 13 2.08 6.00 -3.03
N LEU A 14 2.70 4.82 -2.97
CA LEU A 14 3.93 4.58 -2.25
C LEU A 14 5.06 4.20 -3.20
N THR A 15 6.29 4.56 -2.84
CA THR A 15 7.50 4.03 -3.46
C THR A 15 8.44 3.45 -2.42
N GLY A 16 9.19 2.42 -2.81
CA GLY A 16 10.17 1.80 -1.93
C GLY A 16 10.86 0.59 -2.54
N LYS A 17 11.45 -0.22 -1.65
CA LYS A 17 12.18 -1.44 -2.01
C LYS A 17 11.32 -2.39 -2.84
N LYS A 18 11.93 -3.08 -3.80
CA LYS A 18 11.27 -4.17 -4.53
C LYS A 18 10.94 -5.30 -3.56
N CYS A 19 9.71 -5.80 -3.64
CA CYS A 19 9.29 -6.96 -2.87
C CYS A 19 8.29 -7.80 -3.65
N THR A 20 8.16 -9.06 -3.28
CA THR A 20 7.18 -9.98 -3.86
C THR A 20 5.80 -9.76 -3.25
N LYS A 21 4.75 -10.18 -3.94
CA LYS A 21 3.38 -10.21 -3.39
C LYS A 21 3.28 -10.88 -2.01
N GLN A 22 4.05 -11.96 -1.77
CA GLN A 22 4.06 -12.62 -0.47
C GLN A 22 4.71 -11.76 0.62
N GLN A 23 5.79 -11.06 0.30
CA GLN A 23 6.42 -10.11 1.23
C GLN A 23 5.48 -8.94 1.54
N LEU A 24 4.80 -8.39 0.53
CA LEU A 24 3.78 -7.36 0.72
C LEU A 24 2.64 -7.83 1.62
N LYS A 25 2.19 -9.08 1.47
CA LYS A 25 1.17 -9.64 2.35
C LYS A 25 1.62 -9.69 3.82
N GLN A 26 2.88 -10.01 4.08
CA GLN A 26 3.41 -9.97 5.44
C GLN A 26 3.52 -8.54 5.97
N MET A 27 3.95 -7.60 5.13
CA MET A 27 4.05 -6.18 5.47
C MET A 27 2.68 -5.59 5.81
N TYR A 28 1.67 -5.89 4.99
CA TYR A 28 0.27 -5.53 5.23
C TYR A 28 -0.21 -6.02 6.59
N LEU A 29 -0.08 -7.32 6.89
CA LEU A 29 -0.55 -7.91 8.15
C LEU A 29 0.16 -7.33 9.39
N GLN A 30 1.40 -6.86 9.24
CA GLN A 30 2.14 -6.20 10.32
C GLN A 30 1.66 -4.77 10.54
N ALA A 31 1.43 -4.01 9.45
CA ALA A 31 0.92 -2.65 9.52
C ALA A 31 -0.54 -2.61 10.02
N ASP A 32 -1.38 -3.51 9.52
CA ASP A 32 -2.80 -3.65 9.88
C ASP A 32 -2.98 -3.87 11.39
N LYS A 33 -2.16 -4.74 12.00
CA LYS A 33 -2.16 -4.98 13.46
C LYS A 33 -1.78 -3.76 14.31
N LEU A 34 -1.07 -2.80 13.72
CA LEU A 34 -0.59 -1.59 14.41
C LEU A 34 -1.41 -0.35 14.05
N THR A 35 -2.34 -0.48 13.11
CA THR A 35 -3.20 0.59 12.63
C THR A 35 -4.48 0.58 13.45
N TYR A 36 -4.81 1.70 14.08
CA TYR A 36 -6.06 1.83 14.84
C TYR A 36 -7.17 2.41 13.96
N GLU A 37 -6.85 3.49 13.24
CA GLU A 37 -7.73 4.10 12.26
C GLU A 37 -7.24 3.79 10.84
N TYR A 38 -8.12 3.32 9.97
CA TYR A 38 -7.72 2.89 8.61
C TYR A 38 -7.00 3.98 7.82
N PHE A 39 -7.38 5.26 8.00
CA PHE A 39 -6.73 6.39 7.32
C PHE A 39 -5.26 6.59 7.73
N ASP A 40 -4.83 6.06 8.88
CA ASP A 40 -3.43 6.09 9.30
C ASP A 40 -2.61 4.94 8.69
N PHE A 41 -3.24 3.98 8.00
CA PHE A 41 -2.58 2.80 7.45
C PHE A 41 -1.40 3.14 6.53
N PRO A 42 -1.51 4.07 5.54
CA PRO A 42 -0.38 4.41 4.67
C PRO A 42 0.84 4.90 5.45
N ASP A 43 0.61 5.72 6.47
CA ASP A 43 1.67 6.28 7.31
C ASP A 43 2.32 5.22 8.20
N VAL A 44 1.51 4.34 8.81
CA VAL A 44 2.01 3.21 9.60
C VAL A 44 2.83 2.27 8.71
N PHE A 45 2.32 1.94 7.52
CA PHE A 45 3.01 1.09 6.55
C PHE A 45 4.35 1.68 6.13
N CYS A 46 4.38 2.97 5.78
CA CYS A 46 5.59 3.68 5.39
C CYS A 46 6.67 3.64 6.47
N ARG A 47 6.30 4.03 7.71
CA ARG A 47 7.23 4.05 8.85
C ARG A 47 7.77 2.67 9.20
N LEU A 48 6.93 1.64 9.12
CA LEU A 48 7.31 0.28 9.51
C LEU A 48 8.23 -0.40 8.48
N HIS A 49 8.00 -0.14 7.18
CA HIS A 49 8.63 -0.89 6.10
C HIS A 49 9.63 -0.10 5.26
N ASN A 50 9.86 1.18 5.61
CA ASN A 50 10.69 2.15 4.88
C ASN A 50 10.20 2.35 3.44
N PHE A 51 8.91 2.67 3.33
CA PHE A 51 8.30 3.20 2.10
C PHE A 51 8.06 4.70 2.27
N GLU A 52 7.89 5.38 1.15
CA GLU A 52 7.63 6.82 1.09
C GLU A 52 6.36 7.08 0.29
N GLN A 53 5.50 7.97 0.78
CA GLN A 53 4.37 8.45 -0.01
C GLN A 53 4.88 9.37 -1.13
N ILE A 54 4.34 9.19 -2.34
CA ILE A 54 4.63 10.05 -3.49
C ILE A 54 3.33 10.74 -3.95
N PRO A 55 3.42 11.89 -4.66
CA PRO A 55 2.24 12.55 -5.20
C PRO A 55 1.39 11.60 -6.05
N TYR A 56 0.07 11.62 -5.83
CA TYR A 56 -0.86 10.85 -6.63
C TYR A 56 -0.85 11.33 -8.09
N LEU A 57 -0.80 10.39 -9.04
CA LEU A 57 -0.82 10.63 -10.47
C LEU A 57 -1.78 9.62 -11.09
N GLU A 58 -2.85 10.07 -11.72
CA GLU A 58 -3.94 9.20 -12.23
C GLU A 58 -3.46 8.23 -13.32
N ASP A 59 -2.50 8.66 -14.15
CA ASP A 59 -1.97 7.88 -15.28
C ASP A 59 -0.75 7.00 -14.93
N ILE A 60 -0.50 6.74 -13.65
CA ILE A 60 0.67 5.95 -13.24
C ILE A 60 0.37 4.46 -13.17
N GLU A 61 1.19 3.65 -13.84
CA GLU A 61 1.13 2.20 -13.68
C GLU A 61 1.82 1.78 -12.37
N VAL A 62 1.06 1.18 -11.46
CA VAL A 62 1.58 0.61 -10.21
C VAL A 62 1.90 -0.88 -10.34
N ASP A 63 2.91 -1.34 -9.60
CA ASP A 63 3.32 -2.75 -9.58
C ASP A 63 2.29 -3.62 -8.81
N TYR A 64 1.73 -3.05 -7.74
CA TYR A 64 0.75 -3.70 -6.88
C TYR A 64 -0.26 -2.69 -6.32
N VAL A 65 -1.47 -3.18 -6.06
CA VAL A 65 -2.50 -2.49 -5.28
C VAL A 65 -2.69 -3.23 -3.96
N ILE A 66 -2.77 -2.49 -2.86
CA ILE A 66 -3.17 -2.94 -1.53
C ILE A 66 -4.55 -2.35 -1.25
N ASP A 67 -5.57 -3.21 -1.31
CA ASP A 67 -6.94 -2.87 -0.95
C ASP A 67 -7.11 -3.06 0.56
N THR A 68 -7.27 -1.96 1.31
CA THR A 68 -7.45 -2.00 2.77
C THR A 68 -8.87 -2.37 3.19
N ASP A 69 -9.86 -2.26 2.30
CA ASP A 69 -11.24 -2.66 2.58
C ASP A 69 -11.40 -4.18 2.55
N THR A 70 -10.68 -4.86 1.65
CA THR A 70 -10.75 -6.32 1.46
C THR A 70 -9.50 -7.08 1.89
N GLY A 71 -8.41 -6.38 2.19
CA GLY A 71 -7.09 -6.95 2.49
C GLY A 71 -6.44 -7.66 1.30
N ARG A 72 -6.91 -7.39 0.07
CA ARG A 72 -6.38 -8.01 -1.15
C ARG A 72 -5.14 -7.27 -1.61
N ILE A 73 -4.17 -8.04 -2.10
CA ILE A 73 -2.97 -7.52 -2.76
C ILE A 73 -2.93 -8.11 -4.17
N TYR A 74 -2.92 -7.28 -5.18
CA TYR A 74 -3.02 -7.72 -6.57
C TYR A 74 -2.21 -6.83 -7.51
N THR A 75 -1.91 -7.36 -8.71
CA THR A 75 -1.32 -6.58 -9.79
C THR A 75 -2.47 -6.10 -10.66
N PRO A 76 -2.62 -4.79 -10.91
CA PRO A 76 -3.69 -4.26 -11.73
C PRO A 76 -3.53 -4.69 -13.20
N SER A 77 -4.64 -4.70 -13.94
CA SER A 77 -4.67 -4.91 -15.39
C SER A 77 -5.30 -3.67 -16.00
N TYR A 78 -4.58 -3.01 -16.90
CA TYR A 78 -5.01 -1.81 -17.62
C TYR A 78 -5.55 -2.15 -19.01
#